data_AF-A0A925QKF1-F1
#
_entry.id   AF-A0A925QKF1-F1
#
_cell.length_a   1.000
_cell.length_b   1.000
_cell.length_c   1.000
_cell.angle_alpha   90.00
_cell.angle_beta   90.00
_cell.angle_gamma   90.00
#
_symmetry.space_group_name_H-M   'P 1'
#
loop_
_entity.id
_entity.type
_entity.pdbx_description
1 polymer ?
#
loop_
_entity_poly.entity_id
_entity_poly.type
_entity_poly.pdbx_seq_one_letter_code
_entity_poly.pdbx_strand_id
1 'polypeptide(L)'
;MDSALKSYRILHNLGQSAMAELLGVSLSTISMVENGHRQLPGAAGQRFMALRQEERNMEEGNTANTDISLERLQTSHMYESAQYLLSYKKDCEFALHKYEKQVRDWKNKYQKAIPQYILARDTIKGVQQNIADAYLAAEEKEKIVAADTVIQIARQKPEIVMVKIEGLKQQIRTIKAMLGKKKSHLGMKAMESITFPLLLPENKDDNKTRPLLTEAERENLSPRELSSDPDA
;
A
#
# COMPACT_ATOMS: atom_id res chain seq x y z
N MET A 1 -23.15 28.80 24.11
CA MET A 1 -22.71 30.07 23.50
C MET A 1 -21.23 30.21 23.77
N ASP A 2 -20.44 30.35 22.71
CA ASP A 2 -18.99 30.37 22.78
C ASP A 2 -18.55 31.69 23.43
N SER A 3 -17.97 31.64 24.63
CA SER A 3 -17.46 32.85 25.27
C SER A 3 -16.25 33.33 24.47
N ALA A 4 -16.24 34.59 24.01
CA ALA A 4 -15.11 35.16 23.27
C ALA A 4 -13.75 34.97 23.98
N LEU A 5 -13.79 34.81 25.30
CA LEU A 5 -12.66 34.46 26.16
C LEU A 5 -12.03 33.10 25.82
N LYS A 6 -12.87 32.06 25.59
CA LYS A 6 -12.43 30.71 25.26
C LYS A 6 -11.76 30.66 23.89
N SER A 7 -12.37 31.28 22.89
CA SER A 7 -11.83 31.34 21.53
C SER A 7 -10.48 32.06 21.51
N TYR A 8 -10.38 33.19 22.21
CA TYR A 8 -9.11 33.92 22.39
C TYR A 8 -8.04 33.05 23.05
N ARG A 9 -8.38 32.36 24.15
CA ARG A 9 -7.45 31.49 24.87
C ARG A 9 -6.89 30.38 23.96
N ILE A 10 -7.75 29.74 23.17
CA ILE A 10 -7.36 28.67 22.24
C ILE A 10 -6.46 29.22 21.13
N LEU A 11 -6.82 30.36 20.55
CA LEU A 11 -6.04 31.00 19.48
C LEU A 11 -4.59 31.26 19.91
N HIS A 12 -4.39 31.65 21.17
CA HIS A 12 -3.09 31.97 21.74
C HIS A 12 -2.39 30.78 22.44
N ASN A 13 -2.91 29.56 22.28
CA ASN A 13 -2.40 28.35 22.96
C ASN A 13 -2.26 28.51 24.49
N LEU A 14 -3.12 29.31 25.12
CA LEU A 14 -3.07 29.56 26.54
C LEU A 14 -3.87 28.49 27.30
N GLY A 15 -3.30 28.02 28.42
CA GLY A 15 -4.05 27.23 29.39
C GLY A 15 -5.03 28.11 30.18
N GLN A 16 -6.07 27.52 30.79
CA GLN A 16 -7.00 28.28 31.64
C GLN A 16 -6.29 28.94 32.84
N SER A 17 -5.23 28.31 33.35
CA SER A 17 -4.40 28.87 34.44
C SER A 17 -3.65 30.12 34.01
N ALA A 18 -3.00 30.08 32.84
CA ALA A 18 -2.29 31.23 32.29
C ALA A 18 -3.25 32.39 31.99
N MET A 19 -4.45 32.08 31.48
CA MET A 19 -5.48 33.09 31.23
C MET A 19 -6.03 33.71 32.52
N ALA A 20 -6.14 32.92 33.59
CA ALA A 20 -6.57 33.40 34.89
C ALA A 20 -5.56 34.40 35.48
N GLU A 21 -4.27 34.06 35.39
CA GLU A 21 -3.17 34.91 35.82
C GLU A 21 -3.10 36.22 35.02
N LEU A 22 -3.22 36.13 33.69
CA LEU A 22 -3.23 37.28 32.77
C LEU A 22 -4.36 38.28 33.11
N LEU A 23 -5.55 37.77 33.43
CA LEU A 23 -6.72 38.59 33.77
C LEU A 23 -6.80 38.95 35.25
N GLY A 24 -5.92 38.43 36.10
CA GLY A 24 -5.93 38.66 37.55
C GLY A 24 -7.16 38.05 38.24
N VAL A 25 -7.61 36.87 37.80
CA VAL A 25 -8.76 36.14 38.37
C VAL A 25 -8.39 34.71 38.73
N SER A 26 -9.26 34.02 39.47
CA SER A 26 -9.05 32.59 39.78
C SER A 26 -9.31 31.69 38.58
N LEU A 27 -8.66 30.53 38.53
CA LEU A 27 -8.90 29.48 37.52
C LEU A 27 -10.38 29.05 37.47
N SER A 28 -11.01 28.91 38.64
CA SER A 28 -12.43 28.55 38.74
C SER A 28 -13.32 29.60 38.07
N THR A 29 -12.97 30.89 38.20
CA THR A 29 -13.66 31.99 37.53
C THR A 29 -13.58 31.86 36.01
N ILE A 30 -12.40 31.54 35.45
CA ILE A 30 -12.25 31.32 34.01
C ILE A 30 -13.11 30.16 33.53
N SER A 31 -13.08 29.02 34.24
CA SER A 31 -13.89 27.85 33.89
C SER A 31 -15.39 28.15 33.91
N MET A 32 -15.89 28.84 34.94
CA MET A 32 -17.30 29.24 35.01
C MET A 32 -17.70 30.22 33.91
N VAL A 33 -16.81 31.13 33.52
CA VAL A 33 -17.06 32.08 32.43
C VAL A 33 -17.07 31.36 31.07
N GLU A 34 -16.13 30.46 30.81
CA GLU A 34 -16.06 29.69 29.56
C GLU A 34 -17.27 28.77 29.36
N ASN A 35 -17.83 28.25 30.45
CA ASN A 35 -19.02 27.40 30.45
C ASN A 35 -20.33 28.22 30.46
N GLY A 36 -20.25 29.55 30.47
CA GLY A 36 -21.42 30.44 30.43
C GLY A 36 -22.19 30.52 31.75
N HIS A 37 -21.65 30.01 32.85
CA HIS A 37 -22.26 30.06 34.18
C HIS A 37 -22.06 31.39 34.89
N ARG A 38 -21.08 32.20 34.48
CA ARG A 38 -20.79 33.50 35.07
C ARG A 38 -20.30 34.50 34.01
N GLN A 39 -20.57 35.79 34.22
CA GLN A 39 -19.94 36.85 33.45
C GLN A 39 -18.57 37.21 34.03
N LEU A 40 -17.67 37.69 33.17
CA LEU A 40 -16.33 38.10 33.57
C LEU A 40 -16.42 39.35 34.49
N PRO A 41 -15.73 39.38 35.64
CA PRO A 41 -15.74 40.55 36.53
C PRO A 41 -15.30 41.82 35.80
N GLY A 42 -15.89 42.98 36.14
CA GLY A 42 -15.69 44.23 35.37
C GLY A 42 -14.23 44.61 35.09
N ALA A 43 -13.36 44.52 36.10
CA ALA A 43 -11.92 44.79 35.94
C ALA A 43 -11.21 43.79 35.01
N ALA A 44 -11.55 42.50 35.11
CA ALA A 44 -11.02 41.45 34.23
C ALA A 44 -11.58 41.56 32.80
N GLY A 45 -12.84 41.98 32.65
CA GLY A 45 -13.46 42.29 31.37
C GLY A 45 -12.79 43.45 30.65
N GLN A 46 -12.47 44.53 31.36
CA GLN A 46 -11.72 45.66 30.80
C GLN A 46 -10.31 45.25 30.36
N ARG A 47 -9.60 44.47 31.17
CA ARG A 47 -8.29 43.91 30.79
C ARG A 47 -8.38 43.03 29.55
N PHE A 48 -9.38 42.16 29.48
CA PHE A 48 -9.60 41.32 28.30
C PHE A 48 -9.88 42.15 27.04
N MET A 49 -10.67 43.23 27.15
CA MET A 49 -10.93 44.13 26.02
C MET A 49 -9.67 44.90 25.59
N ALA A 50 -8.83 45.32 26.54
CA ALA A 50 -7.56 45.99 26.24
C ALA A 50 -6.61 45.07 25.47
N LEU A 51 -6.45 43.81 25.91
CA LEU A 51 -5.64 42.81 25.21
C LEU A 51 -6.10 42.60 23.75
N ARG A 52 -7.42 42.52 23.54
CA ARG A 52 -7.98 42.39 22.18
C ARG A 52 -7.76 43.63 21.31
N GLN A 53 -7.72 44.82 21.90
CA GLN A 53 -7.48 46.05 21.17
C GLN A 53 -6.00 46.22 20.82
N GLU A 54 -5.09 45.83 21.74
CA GLU A 54 -3.65 45.79 21.49
C GLU A 54 -3.29 44.85 20.33
N GLU A 55 -3.94 43.67 20.27
CA GLU A 55 -3.77 42.75 19.14
C GLU A 55 -4.23 43.33 17.81
N ARG A 56 -5.41 43.94 17.77
CA ARG A 56 -5.92 44.60 16.54
C ARG A 56 -4.97 45.67 16.04
N ASN A 57 -4.40 46.45 16.96
CA ASN A 57 -3.43 47.49 16.61
C ASN A 57 -2.09 46.92 16.10
N MET A 58 -1.74 45.67 16.46
CA MET A 58 -0.57 44.97 15.91
C MET A 58 -0.87 44.22 14.59
N GLU A 59 -2.11 43.74 14.39
CA GLU A 59 -2.52 42.98 13.21
C GLU A 59 -2.63 43.86 11.94
N GLU A 60 -3.04 45.13 12.05
CA GLU A 60 -3.17 46.04 10.91
C GLU A 60 -1.84 46.33 10.17
N GLY A 61 -0.69 46.03 10.78
CA GLY A 61 0.63 46.10 10.14
C GLY A 61 1.17 44.77 9.59
N ASN A 62 0.54 43.62 9.90
CA ASN A 62 1.14 42.29 9.69
C ASN A 62 0.27 41.33 8.84
N THR A 63 -0.99 41.67 8.58
CA THR A 63 -1.95 40.86 7.79
C THR A 63 -1.44 40.49 6.40
N ALA A 64 -0.74 41.40 5.72
CA ALA A 64 -0.15 41.14 4.39
C ALA A 64 0.98 40.09 4.44
N ASN A 65 1.74 39.99 5.53
CA ASN A 65 2.80 39.00 5.68
C ASN A 65 2.26 37.63 6.14
N THR A 66 1.19 37.60 6.95
CA THR A 66 0.55 36.36 7.39
C THR A 66 -0.19 35.65 6.25
N ASP A 67 -0.84 36.38 5.33
CA ASP A 67 -1.49 35.78 4.16
C ASP A 67 -0.48 35.13 3.21
N ILE A 68 0.66 35.79 2.96
CA ILE A 68 1.76 35.23 2.16
C ILE A 68 2.36 33.98 2.84
N SER A 69 2.44 33.96 4.18
CA SER A 69 2.90 32.81 4.94
C SER A 69 1.93 31.63 4.87
N LEU A 70 0.63 31.90 4.96
CA LEU A 70 -0.41 30.87 4.90
C LEU A 70 -0.53 30.24 3.51
N GLU A 71 -0.49 31.04 2.44
CA GLU A 71 -0.49 30.53 1.07
C GLU A 71 0.74 29.65 0.77
N ARG A 72 1.91 30.05 1.26
CA ARG A 72 3.15 29.24 1.16
C ARG A 72 3.03 27.93 1.92
N LEU A 73 2.50 27.97 3.14
CA LEU A 73 2.28 26.77 3.95
C LEU A 73 1.27 25.82 3.28
N GLN A 74 0.17 26.35 2.76
CA GLN A 74 -0.84 25.57 2.04
C GLN A 74 -0.25 24.92 0.79
N THR A 75 0.58 25.66 0.04
CA THR A 75 1.26 25.14 -1.15
C THR A 75 2.27 24.04 -0.79
N SER A 76 3.07 24.23 0.27
CA SER A 76 4.01 23.22 0.78
C SER A 76 3.28 21.94 1.18
N HIS A 77 2.23 22.07 1.99
CA HIS A 77 1.43 20.94 2.43
C HIS A 77 0.75 20.20 1.25
N MET A 78 0.27 20.94 0.24
CA MET A 78 -0.29 20.32 -0.96
C MET A 78 0.77 19.52 -1.74
N TYR A 79 1.99 20.04 -1.84
CA TYR A 79 3.11 19.37 -2.48
C TYR A 79 3.56 18.11 -1.71
N GLU A 80 3.77 18.21 -0.40
CA GLU A 80 4.13 17.08 0.46
C GLU A 80 3.07 15.97 0.41
N SER A 81 1.80 16.35 0.51
CA SER A 81 0.69 15.41 0.37
C SER A 81 0.63 14.78 -1.02
N ALA A 82 0.99 15.51 -2.09
CA ALA A 82 1.08 14.93 -3.43
C ALA A 82 2.24 13.93 -3.55
N GLN A 83 3.40 14.22 -2.96
CA GLN A 83 4.55 13.30 -2.91
C GLN A 83 4.20 12.01 -2.16
N TYR A 84 3.54 12.13 -1.01
CA TYR A 84 3.03 10.98 -0.26
C TYR A 84 2.05 10.13 -1.09
N LEU A 85 1.13 10.76 -1.82
CA LEU A 85 0.20 10.03 -2.70
C LEU A 85 0.93 9.32 -3.85
N LEU A 86 2.01 9.88 -4.37
CA LEU A 86 2.83 9.25 -5.40
C LEU A 86 3.60 8.03 -4.88
N SER A 87 4.21 8.12 -3.69
CA SER A 87 4.87 6.96 -3.07
C SER A 87 3.85 5.87 -2.75
N TYR A 88 2.73 6.24 -2.12
CA TYR A 88 1.67 5.30 -1.78
C TYR A 88 1.07 4.61 -3.02
N LYS A 89 0.92 5.34 -4.14
CA LYS A 89 0.52 4.76 -5.43
C LYS A 89 1.51 3.67 -5.89
N LYS A 90 2.82 3.92 -5.79
CA LYS A 90 3.85 2.95 -6.19
C LYS A 90 3.78 1.69 -5.32
N ASP A 91 3.59 1.84 -4.02
CA ASP A 91 3.45 0.72 -3.09
C ASP A 91 2.22 -0.14 -3.43
N CYS A 92 1.08 0.50 -3.73
CA CYS A 92 -0.12 -0.19 -4.20
C CYS A 92 0.13 -0.92 -5.54
N GLU A 93 0.83 -0.29 -6.49
CA GLU A 93 1.15 -0.88 -7.81
C GLU A 93 2.09 -2.10 -7.65
N PHE A 94 3.08 -2.02 -6.78
CA PHE A 94 3.97 -3.12 -6.46
C PHE A 94 3.22 -4.30 -5.81
N ALA A 95 2.38 -4.01 -4.81
CA ALA A 95 1.55 -5.02 -4.17
C ALA A 95 0.58 -5.68 -5.15
N LEU A 96 -0.03 -4.88 -6.04
CA LEU A 96 -0.93 -5.37 -7.09
C LEU A 96 -0.19 -6.35 -8.01
N HIS A 97 0.98 -5.96 -8.53
CA HIS A 97 1.78 -6.81 -9.40
C HIS A 97 2.17 -8.14 -8.72
N LYS A 98 2.55 -8.09 -7.43
CA LYS A 98 2.88 -9.28 -6.64
C LYS A 98 1.70 -10.26 -6.57
N TYR A 99 0.50 -9.78 -6.26
CA TYR A 99 -0.68 -10.63 -6.17
C TYR A 99 -1.15 -11.14 -7.53
N GLU A 100 -1.07 -10.33 -8.58
CA GLU A 100 -1.39 -10.77 -9.95
C GLU A 100 -0.44 -11.88 -10.42
N LYS A 101 0.85 -11.77 -10.11
CA LYS A 101 1.83 -12.84 -10.38
C LYS A 101 1.47 -14.12 -9.62
N GLN A 102 1.13 -14.01 -8.34
CA GLN A 102 0.72 -15.15 -7.52
C GLN A 102 -0.49 -15.88 -8.09
N VAL A 103 -1.54 -15.14 -8.51
CA VAL A 103 -2.72 -15.73 -9.14
C VAL A 103 -2.39 -16.39 -10.48
N ARG A 104 -1.50 -15.78 -11.27
CA ARG A 104 -1.02 -16.36 -12.54
C ARG A 104 -0.29 -17.68 -12.31
N ASP A 105 0.59 -17.75 -11.32
CA ASP A 105 1.34 -18.95 -10.98
C ASP A 105 0.41 -20.07 -10.51
N TRP A 106 -0.59 -19.76 -9.69
CA TRP A 106 -1.62 -20.72 -9.29
C TRP A 106 -2.45 -21.21 -10.46
N LYS A 107 -2.88 -20.32 -11.35
CA LYS A 107 -3.62 -20.69 -12.57
C LYS A 107 -2.80 -21.66 -13.42
N ASN A 108 -1.52 -21.37 -13.64
CA ASN A 108 -0.62 -22.23 -14.42
C ASN A 108 -0.45 -23.61 -13.77
N LYS A 109 -0.28 -23.68 -12.44
CA LYS A 109 -0.19 -24.95 -11.72
C LYS A 109 -1.48 -25.75 -11.80
N TYR A 110 -2.62 -25.09 -11.62
CA TYR A 110 -3.95 -25.71 -11.72
C TYR A 110 -4.21 -26.26 -13.12
N GLN A 111 -3.91 -25.48 -14.16
CA GLN A 111 -4.08 -25.90 -15.56
C GLN A 111 -3.22 -27.10 -15.95
N LYS A 112 -2.08 -27.32 -15.28
CA LYS A 112 -1.25 -28.52 -15.47
C LYS A 112 -1.76 -29.71 -14.67
N ALA A 113 -2.15 -29.48 -13.41
CA ALA A 113 -2.59 -30.54 -12.50
C ALA A 113 -3.92 -31.17 -12.91
N ILE A 114 -4.88 -30.39 -13.44
CA ILE A 114 -6.21 -30.92 -13.80
C ILE A 114 -6.14 -31.97 -14.92
N PRO A 115 -5.49 -31.72 -16.07
CA PRO A 115 -5.36 -32.73 -17.12
C PRO A 115 -4.66 -33.99 -16.63
N GLN A 116 -3.59 -33.85 -15.83
CA GLN A 116 -2.87 -34.99 -15.24
C GLN A 116 -3.78 -35.82 -14.33
N TYR A 117 -4.57 -35.15 -13.47
CA TYR A 117 -5.54 -35.82 -12.62
C TYR A 117 -6.59 -36.58 -13.45
N ILE A 118 -7.14 -35.96 -14.49
CA ILE A 118 -8.17 -36.58 -15.36
C ILE A 118 -7.57 -37.78 -16.09
N LEU A 119 -6.38 -37.61 -16.69
CA LEU A 119 -5.68 -38.66 -17.42
C LEU A 119 -5.42 -39.86 -16.51
N ALA A 120 -4.74 -39.64 -15.37
CA ALA A 120 -4.43 -40.72 -14.43
C ALA A 120 -5.69 -41.43 -13.93
N ARG A 121 -6.76 -40.67 -13.61
CA ARG A 121 -8.06 -41.24 -13.20
C ARG A 121 -8.66 -42.14 -14.29
N ASP A 122 -8.64 -41.70 -15.54
CA ASP A 122 -9.25 -42.43 -16.64
C ASP A 122 -8.40 -43.65 -17.04
N THR A 123 -7.07 -43.54 -16.97
CA THR A 123 -6.14 -44.67 -17.13
C THR A 123 -6.38 -45.74 -16.07
N ILE A 124 -6.50 -45.37 -14.78
CA ILE A 124 -6.79 -46.33 -13.70
C ILE A 124 -8.10 -47.08 -13.94
N LYS A 125 -9.16 -46.37 -14.38
CA LYS A 125 -10.44 -47.01 -14.73
C LYS A 125 -10.32 -48.01 -15.88
N GLY A 126 -9.49 -47.71 -16.88
CA GLY A 126 -9.23 -48.61 -18.00
C GLY A 126 -8.37 -49.82 -17.62
N VAL A 127 -7.33 -49.63 -16.82
CA VAL A 127 -6.39 -50.70 -16.41
C VAL A 127 -6.96 -51.60 -15.32
N GLN A 128 -7.93 -51.15 -14.51
CA GLN A 128 -8.68 -52.04 -13.61
C GLN A 128 -9.36 -53.21 -14.35
N GLN A 129 -9.51 -53.14 -15.67
CA GLN A 129 -10.07 -54.21 -16.50
C GLN A 129 -9.02 -55.22 -17.03
N ASN A 130 -7.73 -54.90 -16.99
CA ASN A 130 -6.63 -55.76 -17.50
C ASN A 130 -5.31 -55.50 -16.71
N ILE A 131 -4.80 -56.52 -16.02
CA ILE A 131 -3.85 -56.42 -14.88
C ILE A 131 -2.44 -55.86 -15.22
N ALA A 132 -1.90 -55.02 -14.31
CA ALA A 132 -0.52 -55.03 -13.78
C ALA A 132 -0.43 -54.09 -12.55
N ASP A 133 -0.29 -54.62 -11.33
CA ASP A 133 -0.35 -53.85 -10.06
C ASP A 133 0.65 -52.70 -9.97
N ALA A 134 1.85 -52.87 -10.53
CA ALA A 134 2.89 -51.84 -10.52
C ALA A 134 2.52 -50.61 -11.38
N TYR A 135 1.82 -50.82 -12.49
CA TYR A 135 1.36 -49.74 -13.35
C TYR A 135 0.24 -48.94 -12.68
N LEU A 136 -0.72 -49.65 -12.06
CA LEU A 136 -1.78 -49.04 -11.26
C LEU A 136 -1.22 -48.20 -10.10
N ALA A 137 -0.15 -48.66 -9.45
CA ALA A 137 0.50 -47.91 -8.37
C ALA A 137 1.17 -46.60 -8.86
N ALA A 138 1.76 -46.60 -10.05
CA ALA A 138 2.37 -45.40 -10.64
C ALA A 138 1.32 -44.34 -11.01
N GLU A 139 0.23 -44.76 -11.66
CA GLU A 139 -0.88 -43.87 -12.04
C GLU A 139 -1.62 -43.32 -10.82
N GLU A 140 -1.87 -44.14 -9.79
CA GLU A 140 -2.50 -43.67 -8.56
C GLU A 140 -1.62 -42.65 -7.83
N LYS A 141 -0.29 -42.82 -7.86
CA LYS A 141 0.64 -41.83 -7.34
C LYS A 141 0.55 -40.50 -8.11
N GLU A 142 0.49 -40.54 -9.45
CA GLU A 142 0.36 -39.33 -10.27
C GLU A 142 -0.97 -38.61 -10.00
N LYS A 143 -2.06 -39.35 -9.89
CA LYS A 143 -3.39 -38.83 -9.49
C LYS A 143 -3.35 -38.16 -8.11
N ILE A 144 -2.71 -38.78 -7.12
CA ILE A 144 -2.57 -38.21 -5.76
C ILE A 144 -1.76 -36.92 -5.81
N VAL A 145 -0.61 -36.90 -6.51
CA VAL A 145 0.23 -35.69 -6.63
C VAL A 145 -0.52 -34.53 -7.31
N ALA A 146 -1.28 -34.82 -8.36
CA ALA A 146 -2.10 -33.84 -9.05
C ALA A 146 -3.22 -33.31 -8.14
N ALA A 147 -3.91 -34.19 -7.40
CA ALA A 147 -4.95 -33.82 -6.45
C ALA A 147 -4.39 -32.97 -5.30
N ASP A 148 -3.26 -33.35 -4.73
CA ASP A 148 -2.56 -32.59 -3.67
C ASP A 148 -2.19 -31.18 -4.14
N THR A 149 -1.74 -31.04 -5.39
CA THR A 149 -1.45 -29.73 -5.98
C THR A 149 -2.70 -28.85 -6.03
N VAL A 150 -3.85 -29.40 -6.45
CA VAL A 150 -5.13 -28.67 -6.50
C VAL A 150 -5.59 -28.29 -5.08
N ILE A 151 -5.50 -29.22 -4.12
CA ILE A 151 -5.84 -28.97 -2.71
C ILE A 151 -4.94 -27.90 -2.11
N GLN A 152 -3.64 -27.93 -2.40
CA GLN A 152 -2.70 -26.93 -1.92
C GLN A 152 -3.05 -25.54 -2.44
N ILE A 153 -3.44 -25.40 -3.71
CA ILE A 153 -3.91 -24.14 -4.28
C ILE A 153 -5.18 -23.67 -3.58
N ALA A 154 -6.17 -24.56 -3.38
CA ALA A 154 -7.41 -24.22 -2.69
C ALA A 154 -7.16 -23.73 -1.25
N ARG A 155 -6.23 -24.35 -0.52
CA ARG A 155 -5.84 -23.94 0.84
C ARG A 155 -5.24 -22.53 0.91
N GLN A 156 -4.66 -22.03 -0.18
CA GLN A 156 -4.12 -20.67 -0.26
C GLN A 156 -5.21 -19.59 -0.38
N LYS A 157 -6.50 -19.97 -0.49
CA LYS A 157 -7.66 -19.07 -0.59
C LYS A 157 -7.51 -18.03 -1.71
N PRO A 158 -7.39 -18.47 -2.98
CA PRO A 158 -7.16 -17.58 -4.12
C PRO A 158 -8.23 -16.50 -4.26
N GLU A 159 -9.45 -16.76 -3.79
CA GLU A 159 -10.56 -15.80 -3.76
C GLU A 159 -10.22 -14.56 -2.93
N ILE A 160 -9.57 -14.73 -1.78
CA ILE A 160 -9.14 -13.62 -0.93
C ILE A 160 -8.09 -12.77 -1.65
N VAL A 161 -7.17 -13.41 -2.38
CA VAL A 161 -6.16 -12.70 -3.15
C VAL A 161 -6.78 -11.92 -4.31
N MET A 162 -7.78 -12.48 -4.99
CA MET A 162 -8.53 -11.76 -6.02
C MET A 162 -9.28 -10.55 -5.46
N VAL A 163 -9.90 -10.66 -4.27
CA VAL A 163 -10.53 -9.51 -3.60
C VAL A 163 -9.49 -8.43 -3.24
N LYS A 164 -8.29 -8.83 -2.77
CA LYS A 164 -7.19 -7.89 -2.52
C LYS A 164 -6.74 -7.16 -3.79
N ILE A 165 -6.65 -7.86 -4.91
CA ILE A 165 -6.32 -7.27 -6.22
C ILE A 165 -7.34 -6.18 -6.58
N GLU A 166 -8.64 -6.46 -6.49
CA GLU A 166 -9.68 -5.47 -6.80
C GLU A 166 -9.68 -4.29 -5.82
N GLY A 167 -9.43 -4.54 -4.54
CA GLY A 167 -9.21 -3.49 -3.53
C GLY A 167 -8.05 -2.56 -3.88
N LEU A 168 -6.90 -3.11 -4.27
CA LEU A 168 -5.73 -2.34 -4.70
C LEU A 168 -5.99 -1.53 -5.96
N LYS A 169 -6.66 -2.10 -6.97
CA LYS A 169 -7.07 -1.37 -8.18
C LYS A 169 -7.97 -0.19 -7.84
N GLN A 170 -8.92 -0.37 -6.92
CA GLN A 170 -9.78 0.71 -6.47
C GLN A 170 -9.00 1.81 -5.72
N GLN A 171 -8.09 1.44 -4.83
CA GLN A 171 -7.21 2.39 -4.15
C GLN A 171 -6.38 3.22 -5.15
N ILE A 172 -5.77 2.57 -6.16
CA ILE A 172 -5.01 3.26 -7.20
C ILE A 172 -5.88 4.25 -7.98
N ARG A 173 -7.13 3.88 -8.32
CA ARG A 173 -8.08 4.81 -8.96
C ARG A 173 -8.37 6.02 -8.09
N THR A 174 -8.63 5.82 -6.79
CA THR A 174 -8.87 6.91 -5.83
C THR A 174 -7.66 7.82 -5.70
N ILE A 175 -6.44 7.26 -5.61
CA ILE A 175 -5.20 8.04 -5.54
C ILE A 175 -5.00 8.88 -6.80
N LYS A 176 -5.21 8.29 -7.99
CA LYS A 176 -5.16 9.02 -9.27
C LYS A 176 -6.15 10.19 -9.30
N ALA A 177 -7.38 9.99 -8.80
CA ALA A 177 -8.37 11.05 -8.71
C ALA A 177 -7.95 12.18 -7.76
N MET A 178 -7.41 11.84 -6.57
CA MET A 178 -6.89 12.82 -5.61
C MET A 178 -5.71 13.62 -6.19
N LEU A 179 -4.77 12.95 -6.87
CA LEU A 179 -3.66 13.60 -7.56
C LEU A 179 -4.16 14.53 -8.67
N GLY A 180 -5.17 14.12 -9.45
CA GLY A 180 -5.78 14.97 -10.47
C GLY A 180 -6.38 16.26 -9.89
N LYS A 181 -7.15 16.15 -8.79
CA LYS A 181 -7.71 17.30 -8.08
C LYS A 181 -6.63 18.25 -7.55
N LYS A 182 -5.57 17.69 -6.95
CA LYS A 182 -4.42 18.48 -6.45
C LYS A 182 -3.67 19.20 -7.57
N LYS A 183 -3.45 18.55 -8.72
CA LYS A 183 -2.84 19.18 -9.90
C LYS A 183 -3.66 20.37 -10.40
N SER A 184 -4.99 20.21 -10.47
CA SER A 184 -5.91 21.30 -10.85
C SER A 184 -5.84 22.48 -9.87
N HIS A 185 -5.73 22.21 -8.57
CA HIS A 185 -5.61 23.26 -7.54
C HIS A 185 -4.30 24.05 -7.62
N LEU A 186 -3.20 23.39 -7.96
CA LEU A 186 -1.89 24.03 -8.05
C LEU A 186 -1.68 24.81 -9.36
N GLY A 187 -2.69 24.91 -10.24
CA GLY A 187 -2.56 25.54 -11.55
C GLY A 187 -1.52 24.87 -12.46
N MET A 188 -1.05 23.68 -12.09
CA MET A 188 -0.06 22.92 -12.85
C MET A 188 -0.76 22.31 -14.05
N LYS A 189 -0.75 23.03 -15.19
CA LYS A 189 -0.95 22.41 -16.51
C LYS A 189 -0.03 21.20 -16.57
N ALA A 190 -0.59 20.08 -17.01
CA ALA A 190 0.01 18.75 -17.01
C ALA A 190 1.53 18.80 -17.02
N MET A 191 2.14 18.64 -15.82
CA MET A 191 3.54 18.33 -15.70
C MET A 191 3.68 16.90 -16.24
N GLU A 192 3.63 16.79 -17.57
CA GLU A 192 3.99 15.60 -18.31
C GLU A 192 5.45 15.34 -17.97
N SER A 193 5.66 14.18 -17.36
CA SER A 193 6.97 13.59 -17.13
C SER A 193 7.99 14.53 -16.48
N ILE A 194 7.93 14.69 -15.15
CA ILE A 194 9.18 14.46 -14.43
C ILE A 194 9.44 12.97 -14.58
N THR A 195 10.14 12.61 -15.65
CA THR A 195 10.80 11.32 -15.80
C THR A 195 11.82 11.27 -14.69
N PHE A 196 11.39 10.85 -13.50
CA PHE A 196 12.33 10.40 -12.49
C PHE A 196 13.08 9.23 -13.12
N PRO A 197 14.42 9.23 -13.15
CA PRO A 197 15.18 8.10 -13.63
C PRO A 197 14.68 6.88 -12.86
N LEU A 198 14.11 5.97 -13.62
CA LEU A 198 13.55 4.73 -13.16
C LEU A 198 14.73 3.89 -12.67
N LEU A 199 15.18 4.09 -11.44
CA LEU A 199 16.00 3.12 -10.73
C LEU A 199 15.10 1.95 -10.37
N LEU A 200 14.66 1.22 -11.40
CA LEU A 200 14.43 -0.20 -11.23
C LEU A 200 15.78 -0.77 -10.78
N PRO A 201 15.84 -1.61 -9.74
CA PRO A 201 16.97 -2.50 -9.64
C PRO A 201 17.01 -3.29 -10.95
N GLU A 202 18.09 -3.11 -11.72
CA GLU A 202 18.49 -4.09 -12.72
C GLU A 202 18.67 -5.41 -11.95
N ASN A 203 17.61 -6.22 -11.91
CA ASN A 203 17.79 -7.64 -11.69
C ASN A 203 18.53 -8.14 -12.93
N LYS A 204 19.86 -8.05 -12.87
CA LYS A 204 20.76 -8.97 -13.55
C LYS A 204 20.57 -10.34 -12.92
N ASP A 205 19.39 -10.92 -13.13
CA ASP A 205 19.29 -12.37 -13.18
C ASP A 205 19.94 -12.77 -14.51
N ASP A 206 21.26 -12.92 -14.47
CA ASP A 206 22.05 -13.67 -15.44
C ASP A 206 21.62 -15.14 -15.39
N ASN A 207 20.36 -15.43 -15.71
CA ASN A 207 19.94 -16.76 -16.05
C ASN A 207 20.33 -16.96 -17.51
N LYS A 208 21.62 -17.29 -17.70
CA LYS A 208 22.19 -17.84 -18.92
C LYS A 208 21.15 -18.74 -19.58
N THR A 209 20.61 -18.27 -20.69
CA THR A 209 19.96 -19.09 -21.69
C THR A 209 20.99 -20.13 -22.12
N ARG A 210 20.97 -21.30 -21.48
CA ARG A 210 21.61 -22.48 -22.03
C ARG A 210 20.88 -22.75 -23.34
N PRO A 211 21.56 -22.73 -24.50
CA PRO A 211 20.93 -23.22 -25.71
C PRO A 211 20.55 -24.68 -25.47
N LEU A 212 19.29 -25.02 -25.76
CA LEU A 212 18.85 -26.40 -25.83
C LEU A 212 19.67 -27.05 -26.95
N LEU A 213 20.54 -27.99 -26.57
CA LEU A 213 21.23 -28.88 -27.50
C LEU A 213 20.17 -29.51 -28.41
N THR A 214 20.39 -29.40 -29.70
CA THR A 214 19.53 -30.03 -30.70
C THR A 214 19.63 -31.55 -30.61
N GLU A 215 18.58 -32.28 -30.99
CA GLU A 215 18.54 -33.75 -30.92
C GLU A 215 19.72 -34.43 -31.65
N ALA A 216 20.35 -33.75 -32.62
CA ALA A 216 21.55 -34.21 -33.32
C ALA A 216 22.82 -34.30 -32.43
N GLU A 217 22.87 -33.60 -31.30
CA GLU A 217 24.04 -33.60 -30.39
C GLU A 217 23.95 -34.67 -29.28
N ARG A 218 22.79 -35.33 -29.12
CA ARG A 218 22.60 -36.41 -28.14
C ARG A 218 23.08 -37.78 -28.65
N GLU A 219 23.31 -37.94 -29.96
CA GLU A 219 23.70 -39.23 -30.54
C GLU A 219 25.22 -39.49 -30.58
N ASN A 220 26.07 -38.56 -30.12
CA ASN A 220 27.53 -38.72 -30.17
C ASN A 220 28.22 -39.05 -28.83
N LEU A 221 27.47 -39.46 -27.81
CA LEU A 221 28.05 -40.07 -26.60
C LEU A 221 28.25 -41.57 -26.84
N SER A 222 29.34 -41.89 -27.53
CA SER A 222 29.85 -43.25 -27.69
C SER A 222 30.14 -43.87 -26.31
N PRO A 223 29.79 -45.16 -26.07
CA PRO A 223 30.10 -45.85 -24.82
C PRO A 223 31.61 -46.01 -24.68
N ARG A 224 32.17 -45.41 -23.63
CA ARG A 224 33.55 -45.67 -23.19
C ARG A 224 33.60 -47.10 -22.68
N GLU A 225 34.52 -47.87 -23.27
CA GLU A 225 34.79 -49.28 -23.02
C GLU A 225 34.84 -49.60 -21.51
N LEU A 226 33.95 -50.50 -21.08
CA LEU A 226 34.14 -51.29 -19.87
C LEU A 226 35.08 -52.44 -20.27
N SER A 227 36.38 -52.27 -20.01
CA SER A 227 37.32 -53.38 -20.06
C SER A 227 36.99 -54.33 -18.90
N SER A 228 36.54 -55.51 -19.26
CA SER A 228 36.47 -56.67 -18.39
C SER A 228 37.85 -57.33 -18.39
N ASP A 229 38.61 -57.14 -17.31
CA ASP A 229 39.67 -58.08 -16.93
C ASP A 229 39.03 -59.17 -16.05
N PRO A 230 39.00 -60.44 -16.48
CA PRO A 230 38.87 -61.57 -15.58
C PRO A 230 40.26 -62.19 -15.32
N ASP A 231 40.46 -62.61 -14.07
CA ASP A 231 41.57 -63.42 -13.55
C ASP A 231 42.75 -62.67 -12.90
N ALA A 232 42.47 -62.19 -11.67
CA ALA A 232 43.39 -62.13 -10.54
C ALA A 232 42.74 -62.81 -9.32
#